data_AF-A0A416I3V6-F1
#
_entry.id   AF-A0A416I3V6-F1
#
_cell.length_a   1.000
_cell.length_b   1.000
_cell.length_c   1.000
_cell.angle_alpha   90.00
_cell.angle_beta   90.00
_cell.angle_gamma   90.00
#
_symmetry.space_group_name_H-M   'P 1'
#
loop_
_entity.id
_entity.type
_entity.pdbx_description
1 polymer ?
#
loop_
_entity_poly.entity_id
_entity_poly.type
_entity_poly.pdbx_seq_one_letter_code
_entity_poly.pdbx_strand_id
1 'polypeptide(L)' 'MQDYNYDECFEQFPIAMAYVPWQHMTNICEDLDEAFTCGTIFPELIKPFTGRRCVK' A
#
# COMPACT_ATOMS: atom_id res chain seq x y z
N MET A 1 -21.93 12.43 27.70
CA MET A 1 -20.97 11.96 26.68
C MET A 1 -20.37 10.68 27.24
N GLN A 2 -20.28 9.61 26.46
CA GLN A 2 -19.71 8.35 26.95
C GLN A 2 -18.21 8.55 27.14
N ASP A 3 -17.71 8.21 28.32
CA ASP A 3 -16.30 8.21 28.64
C ASP A 3 -15.65 7.07 27.84
N TYR A 4 -15.03 7.42 26.71
CA TYR A 4 -14.22 6.48 25.95
C TYR A 4 -13.01 6.12 26.80
N ASN A 5 -13.11 5.00 27.51
CA ASN A 5 -11.99 4.43 28.24
C ASN A 5 -10.90 4.07 27.21
N TYR A 6 -9.87 4.90 27.13
CA TYR A 6 -8.61 4.66 26.42
C TYR A 6 -7.80 3.62 27.22
N ASP A 7 -8.41 2.48 27.57
CA ASP A 7 -7.62 1.34 28.03
C ASP A 7 -6.60 1.07 26.91
N GLU A 8 -5.33 1.10 27.31
CA GLU A 8 -4.16 1.26 26.45
C GLU A 8 -4.07 0.11 25.44
N CYS A 9 -4.76 0.29 24.31
CA CYS A 9 -4.86 -0.67 23.21
C CYS A 9 -3.48 -1.10 22.68
N PHE A 10 -2.44 -0.32 22.98
CA PHE A 10 -1.04 -0.60 22.62
C PHE A 10 -0.39 -1.74 23.42
N GLU A 11 -0.81 -1.99 24.67
CA GLU A 11 -0.30 -3.15 25.44
C GLU A 11 -0.89 -4.47 24.90
N GLN A 12 -2.14 -4.43 24.46
CA GLN A 12 -2.86 -5.61 23.97
C GLN A 12 -2.68 -5.83 22.45
N PHE A 13 -2.44 -4.77 21.69
CA PHE A 13 -2.21 -4.77 20.25
C PHE A 13 -0.94 -3.95 19.94
N PRO A 14 0.25 -4.56 19.98
CA PRO A 14 1.47 -3.85 19.65
C PRO A 14 1.36 -3.28 18.23
N ILE A 15 1.82 -2.03 18.06
CA ILE A 15 1.88 -1.40 16.74
C ILE A 15 2.69 -2.33 15.83
N ALA A 16 2.03 -2.83 14.79
CA ALA A 16 2.69 -3.68 13.81
C ALA A 16 3.81 -2.86 13.17
N MET A 17 5.06 -3.23 13.45
CA MET A 17 6.23 -2.73 12.75
C MET A 17 6.27 -3.37 11.36
N ALA A 18 5.47 -2.85 10.43
CA ALA A 18 5.55 -3.28 9.05
C ALA A 18 6.84 -2.72 8.44
N TYR A 19 7.68 -3.60 7.91
CA TYR A 19 8.82 -3.17 7.11
C TYR A 19 8.29 -2.53 5.82
N VAL A 20 8.45 -1.21 5.70
CA VAL A 20 8.17 -0.48 4.46
C VAL A 20 9.49 -0.36 3.70
N PRO A 21 9.66 -1.07 2.56
CA PRO A 21 10.86 -0.92 1.77
C PRO A 21 10.95 0.50 1.22
N TRP A 22 12.14 1.08 1.25
CA TRP A 22 12.39 2.35 0.57
C TRP A 22 12.32 2.11 -0.96
N GLN A 23 11.38 2.78 -1.64
CA GLN A 23 11.18 2.63 -3.08
C GLN A 23 11.68 3.86 -3.82
N HIS A 24 12.51 3.63 -4.84
CA HIS A 24 12.90 4.65 -5.80
C HIS A 24 12.17 4.41 -7.12
N MET A 25 11.31 5.34 -7.52
CA MET A 25 10.65 5.36 -8.82
C MET A 25 11.19 6.58 -9.55
N THR A 26 11.87 6.36 -10.67
CA THR A 26 12.65 7.41 -11.35
C THR A 26 11.99 7.87 -12.64
N ASN A 27 11.09 7.06 -13.21
CA ASN A 27 10.47 7.33 -14.48
C ASN A 27 8.99 7.67 -14.27
N ILE A 28 8.45 8.46 -15.19
CA ILE A 28 7.02 8.79 -15.24
C ILE A 28 6.51 8.30 -16.58
N CYS A 29 5.28 7.79 -16.61
CA CYS A 29 4.63 7.39 -17.87
C CYS A 29 4.65 8.56 -18.86
N GLU A 30 5.04 8.29 -20.10
CA GLU A 30 5.05 9.29 -21.17
C GLU A 30 3.63 9.67 -21.59
N ASP A 31 2.72 8.68 -21.58
CA ASP A 31 1.30 8.85 -21.84
C ASP A 31 0.50 9.00 -20.53
N LEU A 32 -0.21 10.11 -20.40
CA LEU A 32 -1.05 10.41 -19.24
C LEU A 32 -2.36 9.62 -19.25
N ASP A 33 -2.89 9.26 -20.42
CA ASP A 33 -4.11 8.46 -20.51
C ASP A 33 -3.85 7.02 -20.05
N GLU A 34 -2.67 6.49 -20.36
CA GLU A 34 -2.19 5.21 -19.82
C GLU A 34 -2.06 5.26 -18.30
N ALA A 35 -1.37 6.28 -17.76
CA ALA A 35 -1.21 6.47 -16.32
C ALA A 35 -2.57 6.57 -15.59
N PHE A 36 -3.51 7.31 -16.18
CA PHE A 36 -4.86 7.45 -15.65
C PHE A 36 -5.60 6.11 -15.64
N THR A 37 -5.50 5.34 -16.73
CA THR A 37 -6.13 4.02 -16.86
C THR A 37 -5.54 3.00 -15.87
N CYS A 38 -4.21 3.01 -15.68
CA CYS A 38 -3.52 2.11 -14.76
C CYS A 38 -3.60 2.53 -13.28
N GLY A 39 -3.96 3.79 -13.00
CA GLY A 39 -4.04 4.33 -11.65
C GLY A 39 -2.67 4.61 -11.01
N THR A 40 -1.62 4.75 -11.82
CA THR A 40 -0.26 5.07 -11.38
C THR A 40 0.48 5.85 -12.46
N ILE A 41 1.23 6.88 -12.05
CA ILE A 41 2.15 7.62 -12.95
C ILE A 41 3.52 6.93 -13.09
N PHE A 42 3.80 5.95 -12.25
CA PHE A 42 5.07 5.23 -12.24
C PHE A 42 4.92 3.92 -13.02
N PRO A 43 5.60 3.74 -14.16
CA PRO A 43 5.48 2.54 -14.99
C PRO A 43 5.96 1.28 -14.25
N GLU A 44 6.86 1.41 -13.27
CA GLU A 44 7.37 0.30 -12.45
C GLU A 44 6.28 -0.35 -11.58
N LEU A 45 5.15 0.34 -11.36
CA LEU A 45 4.00 -0.17 -10.62
C LEU A 45 2.94 -0.85 -11.51
N ILE A 46 3.03 -0.72 -12.83
CA ILE A 46 2.12 -1.35 -13.79
C ILE A 46 2.51 -2.82 -13.92
N LYS A 47 2.11 -3.64 -12.94
CA LYS A 47 2.45 -5.06 -12.90
C LYS A 47 1.32 -5.90 -13.50
N PRO A 48 1.64 -6.95 -14.28
CA PRO A 48 0.62 -7.85 -14.80
C PRO A 48 -0.13 -8.50 -13.63
N PHE A 49 -1.45 -8.60 -13.75
CA PHE A 49 -2.25 -9.34 -12.79
C PHE A 49 -1.95 -10.83 -12.92
N THR A 50 -1.17 -11.38 -11.99
CA THR A 50 -0.78 -12.81 -12.00
C THR A 50 -1.76 -13.71 -11.24
N GLY A 51 -2.81 -13.15 -10.64
CA GLY A 51 -3.94 -13.90 -10.07
C GLY A 51 -3.56 -15.08 -9.17
N ARG A 52 -2.49 -14.99 -8.37
CA ARG A 52 -2.11 -16.09 -7.49
C ARG A 52 -3.15 -16.22 -6.37
N ARG A 53 -3.79 -17.39 -6.28
CA ARG A 53 -4.52 -17.76 -5.04
C ARG A 53 -3.49 -17.79 -3.90
N CYS A 54 -3.86 -17.25 -2.74
CA CYS A 54 -3.16 -17.53 -1.49
C CYS A 54 -3.37 -19.01 -1.15
N VAL A 55 -2.61 -19.89 -1.77
CA VAL A 55 -2.58 -21.32 -1.41
C VAL A 55 -1.70 -21.46 -0.16
N LYS A 56 -2.26 -22.13 0.85
CA LYS A 56 -1.59 -22.45 2.12
C LYS A 56 -0.42 -23.42 1.90
#